data_AF-A0A7W0ZDG8-F1
#
_entry.id   AF-A0A7W0ZDG8-F1
#
_cell.length_a   1.000
_cell.length_b   1.000
_cell.length_c   1.000
_cell.angle_alpha   90.00
_cell.angle_beta   90.00
_cell.angle_gamma   90.00
#
_symmetry.space_group_name_H-M   'P 1'
#
loop_
_entity.id
_entity.type
_entity.pdbx_description
1 polymer ?
#
loop_
_entity_poly.entity_id
_entity_poly.type
_entity_poly.pdbx_seq_one_letter_code
_entity_poly.pdbx_strand_id
1 'polypeptide(L)' 'MMDHMMGWGSAPALWLLVLLAVVAGVVWLVRTVVDRPAPNGSTNSAIQILEERFARGEIDRDEFEERRRTLRP' A
#
# COMPACT_ATOMS: atom_id res chain seq x y z
N MET A 1 20.71 31.06 35.31
CA MET A 1 19.47 30.57 34.68
C MET A 1 19.87 30.31 33.25
N MET A 2 19.76 29.06 32.80
CA MET A 2 20.67 28.43 31.84
C MET A 2 20.83 29.16 30.50
N ASP A 3 22.04 29.68 30.28
CA ASP A 3 22.52 30.25 29.03
C ASP A 3 22.79 29.14 27.99
N HIS A 4 22.00 29.16 26.93
CA HIS A 4 22.43 28.89 25.55
C HIS A 4 23.29 27.61 25.29
N MET A 5 22.69 26.42 25.43
CA MET A 5 23.16 25.19 24.75
C MET A 5 22.46 24.99 23.38
N MET A 6 22.14 26.08 22.68
CA MET A 6 21.55 26.08 21.34
C MET A 6 22.64 26.32 20.31
N GLY A 7 23.18 25.25 19.72
CA GLY A 7 24.17 25.40 18.64
C GLY A 7 24.56 24.13 17.89
N TRP A 8 24.54 22.95 18.54
CA TRP A 8 25.05 21.70 17.93
C TRP A 8 24.06 20.53 17.93
N GLY A 9 22.75 20.81 18.00
CA GLY A 9 21.70 19.78 18.00
C GLY A 9 20.68 19.85 16.86
N SER A 10 20.70 20.91 16.03
CA SER A 10 19.66 21.18 15.03
C SER A 10 19.92 20.53 13.66
N ALA A 11 21.18 20.26 13.32
CA ALA A 11 21.54 19.61 12.05
C ALA A 11 20.96 18.18 11.88
N PRO A 12 21.04 17.27 12.88
CA PRO A 12 20.44 15.95 12.75
C PRO A 12 18.91 15.98 12.86
N ALA A 13 18.34 16.94 13.56
CA ALA A 13 16.88 17.05 13.72
C ALA A 13 16.17 17.41 12.41
N LEU A 14 16.73 18.34 11.64
CA LEU A 14 16.21 18.68 10.31
C LEU A 14 16.29 17.50 9.35
N TRP A 15 17.38 16.73 9.39
CA TRP A 15 17.54 15.51 8.59
C TRP A 15 16.52 14.43 8.95
N LEU A 16 16.23 14.24 10.23
CA LEU A 16 15.19 13.31 10.69
C LEU A 16 13.79 13.76 10.23
N LEU A 17 13.51 15.06 10.24
CA LEU A 17 12.22 15.59 9.77
C LEU A 17 12.06 15.39 8.26
N VAL A 18 13.11 15.60 7.47
CA VAL A 18 13.11 15.30 6.03
C VAL A 18 12.89 13.81 5.78
N LEU A 19 13.58 12.94 6.51
CA LEU A 19 13.40 11.48 6.39
C LEU A 19 11.95 11.08 6.70
N LEU A 20 11.38 11.62 7.79
CA LEU A 20 10.00 11.37 8.18
C LEU A 20 9.02 11.84 7.09
N ALA A 21 9.25 13.02 6.51
CA ALA A 21 8.44 13.56 5.42
C ALA A 21 8.52 12.68 4.15
N VAL A 22 9.71 12.18 3.80
CA VAL A 22 9.91 11.25 2.68
C VAL A 22 9.17 9.94 2.94
N VAL A 23 9.33 9.34 4.12
CA VAL A 23 8.65 8.09 4.48
C VAL A 23 7.13 8.27 4.46
N ALA A 24 6.62 9.36 5.05
CA ALA A 24 5.20 9.69 5.02
C ALA A 24 4.68 9.88 3.59
N GLY A 25 5.46 10.56 2.73
CA GLY A 25 5.14 10.76 1.33
C GLY A 25 5.10 9.44 0.55
N VAL A 26 6.07 8.55 0.76
CA VAL A 26 6.10 7.22 0.13
C VAL A 26 4.95 6.36 0.62
N VAL A 27 4.67 6.33 1.93
CA VAL A 27 3.55 5.56 2.49
C VAL A 27 2.22 6.08 1.96
N TRP A 28 2.05 7.41 1.88
CA TRP A 28 0.85 8.01 1.30
C TRP A 28 0.73 7.71 -0.19
N LEU A 29 1.83 7.74 -0.95
CA LEU A 29 1.84 7.40 -2.37
C LEU A 29 1.52 5.91 -2.59
N VAL A 30 2.10 5.01 -1.80
CA VAL A 30 1.81 3.58 -1.87
C VAL A 30 0.36 3.32 -1.48
N ARG A 31 -0.15 3.93 -0.40
CA ARG A 31 -1.57 3.82 -0.04
C ARG A 31 -2.48 4.37 -1.14
N THR A 32 -2.16 5.49 -1.77
CA THR A 32 -3.01 6.03 -2.85
C THR A 32 -2.89 5.27 -4.17
N VAL A 33 -1.83 4.47 -4.37
CA VAL A 33 -1.65 3.63 -5.57
C VAL A 33 -2.20 2.21 -5.35
N VAL A 34 -2.00 1.65 -4.16
CA VAL A 34 -2.45 0.30 -3.76
C VAL A 34 -3.90 0.34 -3.27
N ASP A 35 -4.26 1.32 -2.45
CA ASP A 35 -5.65 1.64 -2.10
C ASP A 35 -6.25 2.63 -3.11
N ARG A 36 -6.09 2.37 -4.42
CA ARG A 36 -7.10 2.87 -5.35
C ARG A 36 -8.30 1.94 -5.19
N PRO A 37 -9.38 2.33 -4.47
CA PRO A 37 -10.67 1.73 -4.76
C PRO A 37 -10.93 2.10 -6.22
N ALA A 38 -10.69 1.15 -7.13
CA ALA A 38 -11.15 1.31 -8.49
C ALA A 38 -12.63 1.67 -8.36
N PRO A 39 -13.10 2.78 -8.95
CA PRO A 39 -14.47 3.25 -8.74
C PRO A 39 -15.55 2.27 -9.23
N ASN A 40 -15.15 1.12 -9.79
CA ASN A 40 -15.97 -0.04 -10.17
C ASN A 40 -15.45 -1.38 -9.55
N GLY A 41 -14.78 -1.32 -8.40
CA GLY A 41 -13.72 -2.25 -7.98
C GLY A 41 -14.09 -3.52 -7.20
N SER A 42 -15.36 -3.89 -7.04
CA SER A 42 -15.68 -5.17 -6.38
C SER A 42 -15.30 -6.37 -7.26
N THR A 43 -15.60 -6.32 -8.56
CA THR A 43 -15.27 -7.38 -9.52
C THR A 43 -13.76 -7.49 -9.77
N ASN A 44 -13.07 -6.36 -10.00
CA ASN A 44 -11.63 -6.39 -10.27
C ASN A 44 -10.82 -6.79 -9.04
N SER A 45 -11.19 -6.37 -7.83
CA SER A 45 -10.52 -6.84 -6.60
C SER A 45 -10.82 -8.31 -6.34
N ALA A 46 -12.06 -8.78 -6.56
CA ALA A 46 -12.42 -10.18 -6.40
C ALA A 46 -11.66 -11.09 -7.39
N ILE A 47 -11.47 -10.67 -8.65
CA ILE A 47 -10.67 -11.40 -9.64
C ILE A 47 -9.18 -11.42 -9.24
N GLN A 48 -8.64 -10.31 -8.75
CA GLN A 48 -7.23 -10.21 -8.36
C GLN A 48 -6.92 -11.09 -7.13
N ILE A 49 -7.83 -11.16 -6.16
CA ILE A 49 -7.75 -12.09 -5.02
C ILE A 49 -7.83 -13.55 -5.51
N LEU A 50 -8.67 -13.83 -6.50
CA LEU A 50 -8.79 -15.16 -7.11
C LEU A 50 -7.47 -15.60 -7.78
N GLU A 51 -6.84 -14.69 -8.54
CA GLU A 51 -5.56 -14.95 -9.22
C GLU A 51 -4.43 -15.21 -8.21
N GLU A 52 -4.39 -14.49 -7.10
CA GLU A 52 -3.40 -14.70 -6.05
C GLU A 52 -3.53 -16.08 -5.39
N ARG A 53 -4.77 -16.52 -5.12
CA ARG A 53 -5.04 -17.86 -4.55
C ARG A 53 -4.73 -18.99 -5.53
N PHE A 54 -5.00 -18.77 -6.82
CA PHE A 54 -4.63 -19.72 -7.88
C PHE A 54 -3.10 -19.83 -8.00
N ALA A 55 -2.38 -18.70 -7.98
CA ALA A 55 -0.92 -18.68 -8.02
C ALA A 55 -0.29 -19.35 -6.78
N ARG A 56 -0.96 -19.28 -5.64
CA ARG A 56 -0.56 -19.97 -4.40
C ARG A 56 -0.94 -21.46 -4.39
N GLY A 57 -1.77 -21.91 -5.33
CA GLY A 57 -2.27 -23.28 -5.41
C GLY A 57 -3.36 -23.60 -4.38
N GLU A 58 -3.99 -22.59 -3.78
CA GLU A 58 -5.10 -22.77 -2.83
C GLU A 58 -6.42 -23.13 -3.52
N ILE A 59 -6.55 -22.81 -4.82
CA ILE A 59 -7.71 -23.14 -5.66
C ILE A 59 -7.24 -23.78 -6.97
N ASP A 60 -8.03 -24.73 -7.48
CA ASP A 60 -7.76 -25.36 -8.77
C ASP A 60 -8.31 -24.52 -9.94
N ARG A 61 -7.88 -24.85 -11.16
CA ARG A 61 -8.24 -24.15 -12.39
C ARG A 61 -9.74 -24.12 -12.63
N ASP A 62 -10.44 -25.21 -12.32
CA ASP A 62 -11.89 -25.31 -12.49
C ASP A 62 -12.63 -24.35 -11.55
N GLU A 63 -12.20 -24.27 -10.28
CA GLU A 63 -12.78 -23.37 -9.26
C GLU A 63 -12.49 -21.89 -9.59
N PHE A 64 -11.31 -21.61 -10.14
CA PHE A 64 -10.96 -20.28 -10.65
C PHE A 64 -11.88 -19.87 -11.81
N GLU A 65 -12.11 -20.76 -12.78
CA GLU A 65 -12.89 -20.45 -13.98
C GLU A 65 -14.38 -20.26 -13.70
N GLU A 66 -14.94 -21.05 -12.78
CA GLU A 66 -16.33 -20.94 -12.31
C GLU A 66 -16.57 -19.57 -11.64
N ARG A 67 -15.76 -19.22 -10.64
CA ARG A 67 -15.89 -17.94 -9.92
C ARG A 67 -15.59 -16.74 -10.80
N ARG A 68 -14.66 -16.86 -11.74
CA ARG A 68 -14.35 -15.80 -12.71
C ARG A 68 -15.53 -15.50 -13.64
N ARG A 69 -16.29 -16.53 -14.04
CA ARG A 69 -17.55 -16.34 -14.81
C ARG A 69 -18.63 -15.68 -13.97
N THR A 70 -18.79 -16.04 -12.71
CA THR A 70 -19.77 -15.41 -11.81
C THR A 70 -19.49 -13.93 -11.56
N LEU A 71 -18.21 -13.55 -11.47
CA LEU A 71 -17.79 -12.17 -11.17
C LEU A 71 -17.86 -11.23 -12.38
N ARG A 72 -17.90 -11.77 -13.60
CA ARG A 72 -17.95 -11.01 -14.86
C ARG A 72 -19.36 -11.12 -15.46
N PRO A 73 -20.33 -10.28 -15.03
CA PRO A 73 -21.68 -10.28 -15.59
C PRO A 73 -21.69 -9.92 -17.08
#